data_AF-A0A1V2DSL4-F1
#
_entry.id   AF-A0A1V2DSL4-F1
#
_cell.length_a   1.000
_cell.length_b   1.000
_cell.length_c   1.000
_cell.angle_alpha   90.00
_cell.angle_beta   90.00
_cell.angle_gamma   90.00
#
_symmetry.space_group_name_H-M   'P 1'
#
loop_
_entity.id
_entity.type
_entity.pdbx_description
1 polymer ?
#
loop_
_entity_poly.entity_id
_entity_poly.type
_entity_poly.pdbx_seq_one_letter_code
_entity_poly.pdbx_strand_id
1 'polypeptide(L)'
;MAKRHEFIDESRKQWSSEPAFVASMAAAAVGLGNLWRFPYMVGENGGGAFVVAYLLALVVVVLPIMILEVAAGRLSKGSSVHTYRQVNRFGAVYGWFVVAITTAITSYYLVITGWTLGYAVDAATGNLRAFGDFTAGYNSLWYFVLVTALGAVILARDVTAIEWLSKLLMPVLIVVMIGLVFLASRTPGWEQTKVFFFRVDWSRLTDGTLWAFAFGQAFYSLAIGQGYLVTYGSFIPRQTHVPRACLIVAGTETSVALLAGWMIFPFVFSLGMAPAEGSQLAFVTLPRVFEGMAGGYWIGTLFFGLFFLAAFSSSLAGLKVMVAAVAEEFRLSNGQAVAIVTLVMLVLGTASALSFTPLEWRIAGEPVLDVIDRVAGGNVIIFSGVLGAALFCWFIPPGKIRTVLGTETRWWEWRMYLIGRYLPVAMLLWVVVSYALSQVGVVPAPR
;
A
#
# COMPACT_ATOMS: atom_id res chain seq x y z
N MET A 1 27.89 -16.41 -19.58
CA MET A 1 26.59 -15.70 -19.70
C MET A 1 25.40 -16.65 -19.93
N ALA A 2 25.56 -17.76 -20.66
CA ALA A 2 24.49 -18.74 -20.93
C ALA A 2 23.92 -19.43 -19.67
N LYS A 3 24.78 -19.93 -18.76
CA LYS A 3 24.35 -20.54 -17.48
C LYS A 3 23.57 -19.62 -16.53
N ARG A 4 23.60 -18.29 -16.74
CA ARG A 4 22.87 -17.31 -15.92
C ARG A 4 21.38 -17.23 -16.32
N HIS A 5 21.04 -17.61 -17.55
CA HIS A 5 19.67 -17.58 -18.06
C HIS A 5 18.94 -18.91 -17.87
N GLU A 6 19.64 -20.05 -17.93
CA GLU A 6 19.02 -21.38 -17.71
C GLU A 6 18.34 -21.53 -16.35
N PHE A 7 18.96 -21.03 -15.26
CA PHE A 7 18.34 -21.10 -13.93
C PHE A 7 17.07 -20.24 -13.80
N ILE A 8 16.96 -19.17 -14.60
CA ILE A 8 15.87 -18.19 -14.57
C ILE A 8 14.70 -18.65 -15.47
N ASP A 9 14.98 -19.31 -16.60
CA ASP A 9 13.95 -19.70 -17.57
C ASP A 9 13.19 -21.00 -17.21
N GLU A 10 13.78 -21.96 -16.49
CA GLU A 10 13.09 -23.23 -16.15
C GLU A 10 12.32 -23.22 -14.82
N SER A 11 12.51 -22.23 -13.93
CA SER A 11 12.00 -22.29 -12.54
C SER A 11 11.06 -21.17 -12.09
N ARG A 12 10.90 -20.09 -12.88
CA ARG A 12 10.14 -18.90 -12.44
C ARG A 12 8.66 -19.00 -12.82
N LYS A 13 7.84 -19.40 -11.85
CA LYS A 13 6.38 -19.48 -11.97
C LYS A 13 5.79 -18.14 -12.43
N GLN A 14 4.84 -18.16 -13.35
CA GLN A 14 4.09 -16.98 -13.82
C GLN A 14 2.68 -16.97 -13.22
N TRP A 15 2.00 -15.83 -13.29
CA TRP A 15 0.56 -15.78 -13.04
C TRP A 15 -0.18 -16.65 -14.07
N SER A 16 -1.24 -17.33 -13.65
CA SER A 16 -1.95 -18.28 -14.52
C SER A 16 -2.60 -17.60 -15.75
N SER A 17 -2.95 -16.32 -15.64
CA SER A 17 -3.69 -15.56 -16.66
C SER A 17 -3.67 -14.05 -16.38
N GLU A 18 -4.14 -13.22 -17.33
CA GLU A 18 -4.32 -11.78 -17.11
C GLU A 18 -5.29 -11.46 -15.94
N PRO A 19 -6.48 -12.09 -15.82
CA PRO A 19 -7.34 -11.91 -14.66
C PRO A 19 -6.67 -12.32 -13.34
N ALA A 20 -5.83 -13.36 -13.34
CA ALA A 20 -5.09 -13.78 -12.16
C ALA A 20 -4.05 -12.74 -11.73
N PHE A 21 -3.35 -12.14 -12.69
CA PHE A 21 -2.48 -11.00 -12.43
C PHE A 21 -3.27 -9.81 -11.87
N VAL A 22 -4.39 -9.44 -12.49
CA VAL A 22 -5.24 -8.33 -12.03
C VAL A 22 -5.72 -8.56 -10.60
N ALA A 23 -6.26 -9.74 -10.28
CA ALA A 23 -6.71 -10.07 -8.93
C ALA A 23 -5.56 -10.01 -7.91
N SER A 24 -4.39 -10.55 -8.26
CA SER A 24 -3.22 -10.57 -7.37
C SER A 24 -2.65 -9.18 -7.14
N MET A 25 -2.59 -8.34 -8.18
CA MET A 25 -2.11 -6.97 -8.09
C MET A 25 -3.11 -6.08 -7.35
N ALA A 26 -4.42 -6.28 -7.55
CA ALA A 26 -5.46 -5.59 -6.79
C ALA A 26 -5.41 -5.98 -5.30
N ALA A 27 -5.23 -7.27 -4.98
CA ALA A 27 -5.07 -7.72 -3.59
C ALA A 27 -3.77 -7.21 -2.93
N ALA A 28 -2.73 -6.95 -3.72
CA ALA A 28 -1.50 -6.34 -3.24
C ALA A 28 -1.66 -4.84 -2.96
N ALA A 29 -2.41 -4.13 -3.80
CA ALA A 29 -2.66 -2.70 -3.67
C ALA A 29 -3.71 -2.39 -2.59
N VAL A 30 -4.78 -3.21 -2.50
CA VAL A 30 -5.82 -3.08 -1.47
C VAL A 30 -5.27 -3.55 -0.13
N GLY A 31 -5.20 -2.62 0.83
CA GLY A 31 -4.72 -2.92 2.18
C GLY A 31 -5.05 -1.83 3.19
N LEU A 32 -4.16 -1.66 4.18
CA LEU A 32 -4.22 -0.58 5.17
C LEU A 32 -4.21 0.80 4.48
N GLY A 33 -3.57 0.94 3.32
CA GLY A 33 -3.63 2.18 2.52
C GLY A 33 -5.06 2.63 2.21
N ASN A 34 -5.95 1.68 1.92
CA ASN A 34 -7.34 1.93 1.55
C ASN A 34 -8.28 1.96 2.76
N LEU A 35 -8.13 0.99 3.66
CA LEU A 35 -9.08 0.77 4.76
C LEU A 35 -8.76 1.61 6.00
N TRP A 36 -7.51 2.06 6.14
CA TRP A 36 -7.05 2.85 7.29
C TRP A 36 -6.60 4.25 6.85
N ARG A 37 -5.62 4.29 5.94
CA ARG A 37 -4.90 5.51 5.60
C ARG A 37 -5.77 6.50 4.86
N PHE A 38 -6.46 6.04 3.82
CA PHE A 38 -7.33 6.88 3.01
C PHE A 38 -8.44 7.54 3.83
N PRO A 39 -9.24 6.83 4.67
CA PRO A 39 -10.23 7.45 5.53
C PRO A 39 -9.68 8.55 6.42
N TYR A 40 -8.59 8.34 7.16
CA TYR A 40 -8.09 9.42 8.02
C TYR A 40 -7.57 10.61 7.21
N MET A 41 -6.93 10.35 6.06
CA MET A 41 -6.46 11.41 5.17
C MET A 41 -7.63 12.26 4.65
N VAL A 42 -8.75 11.63 4.28
CA VAL A 42 -9.99 12.34 3.92
C VAL A 42 -10.51 13.14 5.11
N GLY A 43 -10.48 12.55 6.33
CA GLY A 43 -10.86 13.17 7.60
C GLY A 43 -10.14 14.48 7.89
N GLU A 44 -8.80 14.46 7.81
CA GLU A 44 -7.93 15.59 8.16
C GLU A 44 -7.83 16.65 7.05
N ASN A 45 -8.03 16.25 5.79
CA ASN A 45 -7.75 17.12 4.64
C ASN A 45 -9.00 17.68 3.95
N GLY A 46 -10.13 17.72 4.65
CA GLY A 46 -11.32 18.44 4.19
C GLY A 46 -12.25 17.65 3.28
N GLY A 47 -12.35 16.34 3.52
CA GLY A 47 -13.39 15.51 2.94
C GLY A 47 -13.33 15.46 1.41
N GLY A 48 -14.43 15.86 0.76
CA GLY A 48 -14.58 15.85 -0.68
C GLY A 48 -13.48 16.58 -1.48
N ALA A 49 -12.92 17.67 -0.96
CA ALA A 49 -11.84 18.39 -1.65
C ALA A 49 -10.57 17.54 -1.79
N PHE A 50 -10.20 16.82 -0.73
CA PHE A 50 -9.10 15.86 -0.76
C PHE A 50 -9.39 14.71 -1.72
N VAL A 51 -10.61 14.17 -1.73
CA VAL A 51 -11.00 13.08 -2.64
C VAL A 51 -10.83 13.50 -4.10
N VAL A 52 -11.24 14.72 -4.47
CA VAL A 52 -11.04 15.25 -5.83
C VAL A 52 -9.56 15.37 -6.17
N ALA A 53 -8.75 15.97 -5.30
CA ALA A 53 -7.31 16.09 -5.51
C ALA A 53 -6.62 14.73 -5.65
N TYR A 54 -7.00 13.76 -4.80
CA TYR A 54 -6.53 12.37 -4.84
C TYR A 54 -6.85 11.69 -6.17
N LEU A 55 -8.09 11.74 -6.63
CA LEU A 55 -8.51 11.11 -7.88
C LEU A 55 -7.79 11.72 -9.10
N LEU A 56 -7.61 13.04 -9.10
CA LEU A 56 -6.86 13.74 -10.15
C LEU A 56 -5.39 13.33 -10.14
N ALA A 57 -4.74 13.34 -8.97
CA ALA A 57 -3.36 12.90 -8.82
C ALA A 57 -3.19 11.44 -9.29
N LEU A 58 -4.10 10.55 -8.91
CA LEU A 58 -4.08 9.14 -9.27
C LEU A 58 -4.17 8.93 -10.78
N VAL A 59 -5.16 9.53 -11.44
CA VAL A 59 -5.39 9.34 -12.88
C VAL A 59 -4.31 10.02 -13.73
N VAL A 60 -3.90 11.23 -13.36
CA VAL A 60 -2.99 12.04 -14.17
C VAL A 60 -1.55 11.59 -13.99
N VAL A 61 -1.11 11.28 -12.76
CA VAL A 61 0.32 11.06 -12.46
C VAL A 61 0.59 9.61 -12.11
N VAL A 62 -0.14 9.07 -11.14
CA VAL A 62 0.22 7.78 -10.51
C VAL A 62 -0.06 6.60 -11.44
N LEU A 63 -1.19 6.59 -12.14
CA LEU A 63 -1.57 5.51 -13.05
C LEU A 63 -0.56 5.33 -14.21
N PRO A 64 -0.07 6.38 -14.90
CA PRO A 64 1.01 6.23 -15.85
C PRO A 64 2.28 5.63 -15.24
N ILE A 65 2.69 6.06 -14.05
CA ILE A 65 3.87 5.50 -13.37
C ILE A 65 3.65 4.02 -12.99
N MET A 66 2.42 3.67 -12.59
CA MET A 66 2.05 2.29 -12.31
C MET A 66 2.26 1.40 -13.54
N ILE A 67 1.77 1.84 -14.70
CA ILE A 67 1.95 1.14 -15.98
C ILE A 67 3.44 1.00 -16.31
N LEU A 68 4.23 2.05 -16.06
CA LEU A 68 5.66 2.05 -16.30
C LEU A 68 6.40 1.02 -15.44
N GLU A 69 6.14 0.97 -14.13
CA GLU A 69 6.78 0.00 -13.23
C GLU A 69 6.42 -1.43 -13.58
N VAL A 70 5.13 -1.69 -13.87
CA VAL A 70 4.67 -3.02 -14.29
C VAL A 70 5.33 -3.43 -15.62
N ALA A 71 5.40 -2.51 -16.59
CA ALA A 71 6.05 -2.75 -17.87
C ALA A 71 7.55 -2.99 -17.71
N ALA A 72 8.24 -2.23 -16.86
CA ALA A 72 9.66 -2.44 -16.58
C ALA A 72 9.91 -3.82 -15.92
N GLY A 73 9.08 -4.20 -14.95
CA GLY A 73 9.07 -5.53 -14.36
C GLY A 73 8.93 -6.63 -15.42
N ARG A 74 7.92 -6.51 -16.28
CA ARG A 74 7.67 -7.46 -17.39
C ARG A 74 8.82 -7.53 -18.40
N LEU A 75 9.44 -6.39 -18.71
CA LEU A 75 10.58 -6.31 -19.63
C LEU A 75 11.80 -7.05 -19.08
N SER A 76 12.10 -6.84 -17.80
CA SER A 76 13.29 -7.41 -17.16
C SER A 76 13.13 -8.88 -16.77
N LYS A 77 11.90 -9.34 -16.51
CA LYS A 77 11.57 -10.67 -15.96
C LYS A 77 12.35 -11.04 -14.69
N GLY A 78 12.75 -10.05 -13.90
CA GLY A 78 13.51 -10.23 -12.67
C GLY A 78 12.84 -9.59 -11.46
N SER A 79 13.46 -9.76 -10.30
CA SER A 79 13.18 -9.00 -9.08
C SER A 79 13.45 -7.51 -9.27
N SER A 80 12.96 -6.67 -8.35
CA SER A 80 13.20 -5.22 -8.37
C SER A 80 14.69 -4.88 -8.52
N VAL A 81 15.58 -5.58 -7.80
CA VAL A 81 17.04 -5.35 -7.90
C VAL A 81 17.56 -5.65 -9.31
N HIS A 82 17.13 -6.78 -9.88
CA HIS A 82 17.51 -7.15 -11.24
C HIS A 82 16.99 -6.14 -12.28
N THR A 83 15.72 -5.74 -12.17
CA THR A 83 15.09 -4.79 -13.10
C THR A 83 15.86 -3.48 -13.13
N TYR A 84 16.14 -2.88 -11.98
CA TYR A 84 16.87 -1.62 -11.95
C TYR A 84 18.34 -1.78 -12.38
N ARG A 85 18.99 -2.91 -12.10
CA ARG A 85 20.36 -3.19 -12.60
C ARG A 85 20.47 -3.11 -14.13
N GLN A 86 19.41 -3.45 -14.86
CA GLN A 86 19.41 -3.37 -16.33
C GLN A 86 19.35 -1.92 -16.86
N VAL A 87 19.01 -0.95 -16.00
CA VAL A 87 18.81 0.45 -16.37
C VAL A 87 20.15 1.17 -16.53
N ASN A 88 21.02 1.11 -15.50
CA ASN A 88 22.34 1.72 -15.50
C ASN A 88 23.27 1.08 -14.44
N ARG A 89 24.55 1.52 -14.39
CA ARG A 89 25.56 0.98 -13.45
C ARG A 89 25.23 1.13 -11.96
N PHE A 90 24.40 2.12 -11.60
CA PHE A 90 23.96 2.36 -10.22
C PHE A 90 22.57 1.80 -9.93
N GLY A 91 21.89 1.24 -10.93
CA GLY A 91 20.52 0.79 -10.80
C GLY A 91 20.37 -0.37 -9.81
N ALA A 92 21.40 -1.21 -9.64
CA ALA A 92 21.39 -2.22 -8.58
C ALA A 92 21.35 -1.62 -7.16
N VAL A 93 22.04 -0.50 -6.93
CA VAL A 93 22.02 0.23 -5.65
C VAL A 93 20.62 0.75 -5.38
N TYR A 94 20.00 1.38 -6.38
CA TYR A 94 18.63 1.84 -6.27
C TYR A 94 17.64 0.68 -6.06
N GLY A 95 17.82 -0.44 -6.75
CA GLY A 95 16.99 -1.63 -6.55
C GLY A 95 17.06 -2.18 -5.12
N TRP A 96 18.25 -2.20 -4.50
CA TRP A 96 18.41 -2.56 -3.09
C TRP A 96 17.82 -1.51 -2.14
N PHE A 97 17.90 -0.23 -2.49
CA PHE A 97 17.21 0.85 -1.76
C PHE A 97 15.69 0.63 -1.75
N VAL A 98 15.08 0.28 -2.88
CA VAL A 98 13.65 -0.08 -2.96
C VAL A 98 13.34 -1.28 -2.06
N VAL A 99 14.16 -2.33 -2.09
CA VAL A 99 13.97 -3.50 -1.20
C VAL A 99 14.08 -3.09 0.27
N ALA A 100 15.04 -2.22 0.63
CA ALA A 100 15.22 -1.75 2.00
C ALA A 100 14.02 -0.92 2.49
N ILE A 101 13.47 -0.04 1.66
CA ILE A 101 12.23 0.69 1.97
C ILE A 101 11.08 -0.29 2.23
N THR A 102 10.89 -1.25 1.32
CA THR A 102 9.83 -2.25 1.44
C THR A 102 10.01 -3.14 2.66
N THR A 103 11.24 -3.49 3.02
CA THR A 103 11.60 -4.17 4.27
C THR A 103 11.20 -3.35 5.48
N ALA A 104 11.52 -2.05 5.51
CA ALA A 104 11.14 -1.18 6.62
C ALA A 104 9.62 -1.06 6.74
N ILE A 105 8.90 -0.82 5.63
CA ILE A 105 7.44 -0.71 5.61
C ILE A 105 6.78 -1.99 6.08
N THR A 106 7.14 -3.12 5.46
CA THR A 106 6.52 -4.41 5.76
C THR A 106 6.75 -4.82 7.21
N SER A 107 7.88 -4.41 7.83
CA SER A 107 8.19 -4.77 9.22
C SER A 107 7.14 -4.27 10.21
N TYR A 108 6.74 -2.98 10.16
CA TYR A 108 5.69 -2.47 11.03
C TYR A 108 4.29 -2.81 10.50
N TYR A 109 4.13 -2.91 9.18
CA TYR A 109 2.85 -3.26 8.58
C TYR A 109 2.37 -4.66 9.02
N LEU A 110 3.29 -5.63 9.19
CA LEU A 110 2.98 -6.94 9.76
C LEU A 110 2.50 -6.87 11.22
N VAL A 111 3.00 -5.91 12.01
CA VAL A 111 2.55 -5.67 13.38
C VAL A 111 1.10 -5.18 13.38
N ILE A 112 0.79 -4.17 12.56
CA ILE A 112 -0.58 -3.64 12.42
C ILE A 112 -1.52 -4.71 11.87
N THR A 113 -1.06 -5.54 10.91
CA THR A 113 -1.82 -6.70 10.43
C THR A 113 -2.11 -7.68 11.57
N GLY A 114 -1.14 -7.92 12.45
CA GLY A 114 -1.35 -8.67 13.69
C GLY A 114 -2.44 -8.07 14.58
N TRP A 115 -2.45 -6.75 14.77
CA TRP A 115 -3.50 -6.09 15.54
C TRP A 115 -4.89 -6.29 14.93
N THR A 116 -5.03 -6.16 13.61
CA THR A 116 -6.33 -6.41 12.95
C THR A 116 -6.84 -7.84 13.17
N LEU A 117 -5.95 -8.84 13.19
CA LEU A 117 -6.30 -10.21 13.54
C LEU A 117 -6.74 -10.33 15.00
N GLY A 118 -6.00 -9.68 15.91
CA GLY A 118 -6.34 -9.66 17.34
C GLY A 118 -7.70 -9.03 17.60
N TYR A 119 -7.98 -7.89 16.99
CA TYR A 119 -9.29 -7.23 17.08
C TYR A 119 -10.42 -8.05 16.44
N ALA A 120 -10.14 -8.81 15.38
CA ALA A 120 -11.13 -9.73 14.81
C ALA A 120 -11.48 -10.87 15.79
N VAL A 121 -10.49 -11.38 16.52
CA VAL A 121 -10.69 -12.40 17.57
C VAL A 121 -11.45 -11.81 18.77
N ASP A 122 -11.06 -10.63 19.23
CA ASP A 122 -11.74 -9.92 20.32
C ASP A 122 -13.21 -9.65 19.99
N ALA A 123 -13.50 -9.19 18.76
CA ALA A 123 -14.85 -8.99 18.29
C ALA A 123 -15.66 -10.29 18.22
N ALA A 124 -15.06 -11.37 17.67
CA ALA A 124 -15.72 -12.66 17.53
C ALA A 124 -16.03 -13.33 18.88
N THR A 125 -15.24 -13.04 19.91
CA THR A 125 -15.42 -13.55 21.26
C THR A 125 -16.28 -12.65 22.14
N GLY A 126 -16.75 -11.50 21.62
CA GLY A 126 -17.58 -10.55 22.36
C GLY A 126 -16.83 -9.74 23.40
N ASN A 127 -15.51 -9.60 23.26
CA ASN A 127 -14.64 -8.89 24.20
C ASN A 127 -13.77 -7.86 23.47
N LEU A 128 -14.41 -6.87 22.83
CA LEU A 128 -13.73 -5.75 22.16
C LEU A 128 -13.05 -4.86 23.19
N ARG A 129 -11.75 -5.09 23.41
CA ARG A 129 -10.94 -4.31 24.35
C ARG A 129 -10.57 -2.94 23.78
N ALA A 130 -10.45 -1.96 24.67
CA ALA A 130 -9.78 -0.71 24.34
C ALA A 130 -8.32 -0.97 23.93
N PHE A 131 -7.75 -0.12 23.07
CA PHE A 131 -6.39 -0.31 22.56
C PHE A 131 -5.34 -0.47 23.66
N GLY A 132 -5.40 0.36 24.71
CA GLY A 132 -4.49 0.23 25.86
C GLY A 132 -4.55 -1.14 26.52
N ASP A 133 -5.73 -1.72 26.69
CA ASP A 133 -5.91 -3.04 27.30
C ASP A 133 -5.50 -4.17 26.35
N PHE A 134 -5.74 -4.00 25.05
CA PHE A 134 -5.28 -4.92 24.02
C PHE A 134 -3.74 -4.99 24.00
N THR A 135 -3.08 -3.85 24.11
CA THR A 135 -1.62 -3.74 24.03
C THR A 135 -0.91 -3.88 25.37
N ALA A 136 -1.61 -3.82 26.51
CA ALA A 136 -1.04 -3.93 27.86
C ALA A 136 -0.20 -5.20 28.12
N GLY A 137 -0.40 -6.25 27.32
CA GLY A 137 0.42 -7.47 27.36
C GLY A 137 1.41 -7.58 26.20
N TYR A 138 1.63 -8.80 25.73
CA TYR A 138 2.47 -9.08 24.56
C TYR A 138 1.65 -9.45 23.32
N ASN A 139 0.35 -9.10 23.29
CA ASN A 139 -0.54 -9.43 22.16
C ASN A 139 -0.01 -8.88 20.84
N SER A 140 0.48 -7.63 20.84
CA SER A 140 1.12 -7.01 19.68
C SER A 140 2.24 -7.90 19.10
N LEU A 141 3.12 -8.42 19.96
CA LEU A 141 4.21 -9.31 19.57
C LEU A 141 3.70 -10.68 19.09
N TRP A 142 2.77 -11.30 19.81
CA TRP A 142 2.31 -12.65 19.46
C TRP A 142 1.53 -12.70 18.16
N TYR A 143 0.62 -11.74 17.94
CA TYR A 143 -0.09 -11.64 16.67
C TYR A 143 0.84 -11.28 15.52
N PHE A 144 1.85 -10.43 15.74
CA PHE A 144 2.90 -10.16 14.75
C PHE A 144 3.65 -11.44 14.34
N VAL A 145 4.12 -12.23 15.32
CA VAL A 145 4.82 -13.50 15.07
C VAL A 145 3.92 -14.47 14.30
N LEU A 146 2.66 -14.60 14.72
CA LEU A 146 1.67 -15.46 14.08
C LEU A 146 1.44 -15.07 12.62
N VAL A 147 1.15 -13.80 12.35
CA VAL A 147 0.90 -13.31 10.98
C VAL A 147 2.14 -13.45 10.11
N THR A 148 3.33 -13.20 10.65
CA THR A 148 4.59 -13.39 9.92
C THR A 148 4.81 -14.86 9.56
N ALA A 149 4.52 -15.78 10.48
CA ALA A 149 4.60 -17.22 10.24
C ALA A 149 3.58 -17.69 9.20
N LEU A 150 2.33 -17.21 9.28
CA LEU A 150 1.30 -17.48 8.26
C LEU A 150 1.74 -16.98 6.87
N GLY A 151 2.34 -15.79 6.80
CA GLY A 151 2.90 -15.25 5.57
C GLY A 151 4.00 -16.13 4.99
N ALA A 152 4.91 -16.63 5.84
CA ALA A 152 5.97 -17.55 5.43
C ALA A 152 5.42 -18.86 4.83
N VAL A 153 4.37 -19.44 5.44
CA VAL A 153 3.73 -20.67 4.95
C VAL A 153 3.13 -20.48 3.56
N ILE A 154 2.46 -19.35 3.32
CA ILE A 154 1.89 -19.03 2.00
C ILE A 154 3.01 -18.83 0.98
N LEU A 155 4.04 -18.06 1.33
CA LEU A 155 5.15 -17.75 0.43
C LEU A 155 6.06 -18.94 0.12
N ALA A 156 6.10 -19.96 0.99
CA ALA A 156 6.80 -21.21 0.70
C ALA A 156 6.27 -21.90 -0.57
N ARG A 157 4.97 -21.72 -0.88
CA ARG A 157 4.31 -22.21 -2.11
C ARG A 157 4.41 -21.23 -3.29
N ASP A 158 5.04 -20.07 -3.08
CA ASP A 158 5.32 -19.02 -4.07
C ASP A 158 4.04 -18.36 -4.64
N VAL A 159 4.17 -17.66 -5.77
CA VAL A 159 3.11 -16.85 -6.41
C VAL A 159 1.80 -17.60 -6.65
N THR A 160 1.83 -18.93 -6.80
CA THR A 160 0.61 -19.74 -6.97
C THR A 160 -0.32 -19.66 -5.76
N ALA A 161 0.24 -19.65 -4.54
CA ALA A 161 -0.57 -19.53 -3.32
C ALA A 161 -1.08 -18.10 -3.13
N ILE A 162 -0.27 -17.10 -3.46
CA ILE A 162 -0.70 -15.69 -3.49
C ILE A 162 -1.87 -15.52 -4.46
N GLU A 163 -1.77 -16.11 -5.65
CA GLU A 163 -2.79 -16.02 -6.69
C GLU A 163 -4.11 -16.65 -6.24
N TRP A 164 -4.06 -17.88 -5.70
CA TRP A 164 -5.24 -18.56 -5.19
C TRP A 164 -5.91 -17.76 -4.08
N LEU A 165 -5.11 -17.26 -3.14
CA LEU A 165 -5.61 -16.45 -2.03
C LEU A 165 -6.23 -15.15 -2.56
N SER A 166 -5.59 -14.46 -3.51
CA SER A 166 -6.09 -13.21 -4.08
C SER A 166 -7.41 -13.39 -4.82
N LYS A 167 -7.57 -14.50 -5.56
CA LYS A 167 -8.83 -14.85 -6.24
C LYS A 167 -9.99 -15.08 -5.26
N LEU A 168 -9.69 -15.55 -4.04
CA LEU A 168 -10.67 -15.75 -2.98
C LEU A 168 -10.95 -14.46 -2.20
N LEU A 169 -9.89 -13.78 -1.75
CA LEU A 169 -10.00 -12.62 -0.86
C LEU A 169 -10.67 -11.43 -1.54
N MET A 170 -10.38 -11.16 -2.82
CA MET A 170 -10.91 -9.97 -3.49
C MET A 170 -12.44 -9.94 -3.57
N PRO A 171 -13.14 -11.00 -4.03
CA PRO A 171 -14.60 -11.04 -3.98
C PRO A 171 -15.16 -10.96 -2.56
N VAL A 172 -14.56 -11.68 -1.60
CA VAL A 172 -15.01 -11.67 -0.20
C VAL A 172 -14.92 -10.27 0.39
N LEU A 173 -13.79 -9.59 0.17
CA LEU A 173 -13.58 -8.20 0.61
C LEU A 173 -14.68 -7.29 0.06
N ILE A 174 -14.92 -7.30 -1.25
CA ILE A 174 -15.92 -6.43 -1.87
C ILE A 174 -17.33 -6.71 -1.33
N VAL A 175 -17.71 -7.98 -1.20
CA VAL A 175 -19.05 -8.37 -0.70
C VAL A 175 -19.24 -7.91 0.74
N VAL A 176 -18.26 -8.16 1.62
CA VAL A 176 -18.34 -7.75 3.02
C VAL A 176 -18.34 -6.23 3.14
N MET A 177 -17.53 -5.51 2.36
CA MET A 177 -17.54 -4.04 2.34
C MET A 177 -18.89 -3.48 1.92
N ILE A 178 -19.51 -4.00 0.85
CA ILE A 178 -20.84 -3.55 0.41
C ILE A 178 -21.88 -3.81 1.52
N GLY A 179 -21.80 -4.97 2.17
CA GLY A 179 -22.65 -5.29 3.33
C GLY A 179 -22.46 -4.29 4.49
N LEU A 180 -21.21 -3.94 4.82
CA LEU A 180 -20.91 -2.97 5.88
C LEU A 180 -21.35 -1.56 5.51
N VAL A 181 -21.18 -1.11 4.25
CA VAL A 181 -21.72 0.17 3.77
C VAL A 181 -23.25 0.21 3.88
N PHE A 182 -23.93 -0.89 3.53
CA PHE A 182 -25.38 -0.99 3.68
C PHE A 182 -25.83 -0.92 5.14
N LEU A 183 -25.07 -1.50 6.07
CA LEU A 183 -25.32 -1.32 7.51
C LEU A 183 -25.05 0.13 7.95
N ALA A 184 -23.92 0.71 7.53
CA ALA A 184 -23.52 2.08 7.83
C ALA A 184 -24.57 3.10 7.33
N SER A 185 -25.24 2.82 6.20
CA SER A 185 -26.29 3.68 5.65
C SER A 185 -27.56 3.81 6.50
N ARG A 186 -27.75 2.91 7.47
CA ARG A 186 -28.88 2.96 8.41
C ARG A 186 -28.55 3.72 9.69
N THR A 187 -27.32 4.18 9.83
CA THR A 187 -26.88 4.88 11.03
C THR A 187 -27.21 6.37 10.94
N PRO A 188 -27.43 7.07 12.08
CA PRO A 188 -27.71 8.51 12.09
C PRO A 188 -26.65 9.37 11.37
N GLY A 189 -25.39 8.92 11.33
CA GLY A 189 -24.26 9.61 10.69
C GLY A 189 -24.23 9.55 9.16
N TRP A 190 -25.19 8.87 8.50
CA TRP A 190 -25.22 8.75 7.04
C TRP A 190 -25.39 10.10 6.32
N GLU A 191 -26.31 10.95 6.79
CA GLU A 191 -26.56 12.25 6.17
C GLU A 191 -25.32 13.17 6.28
N GLN A 192 -24.68 13.19 7.45
CA GLN A 192 -23.43 13.91 7.65
C GLN A 192 -22.31 13.39 6.74
N THR A 193 -22.24 12.08 6.53
CA THR A 193 -21.28 11.47 5.59
C THR A 193 -21.49 11.94 4.15
N LYS A 194 -22.75 12.01 3.69
CA LYS A 194 -23.05 12.53 2.34
C LYS A 194 -22.58 13.97 2.20
N VAL A 195 -22.85 14.82 3.18
CA VAL A 195 -22.38 16.21 3.18
C VAL A 195 -20.84 16.25 3.17
N PHE A 196 -20.20 15.43 3.99
CA PHE A 196 -18.74 15.37 4.11
C PHE A 196 -18.02 14.99 2.80
N PHE A 197 -18.59 14.06 2.02
CA PHE A 197 -18.03 13.67 0.72
C PHE A 197 -18.42 14.61 -0.42
N PHE A 198 -19.68 15.07 -0.49
CA PHE A 198 -20.18 15.78 -1.66
C PHE A 198 -20.08 17.30 -1.56
N ARG A 199 -19.98 17.88 -0.36
CA ARG A 199 -19.80 19.32 -0.18
C ARG A 199 -18.32 19.68 -0.31
N VAL A 200 -17.87 19.78 -1.56
CA VAL A 200 -16.48 20.11 -1.91
C VAL A 200 -16.21 21.60 -1.66
N ASP A 201 -15.22 21.89 -0.81
CA ASP A 201 -14.65 23.23 -0.69
C ASP A 201 -13.56 23.43 -1.75
N TRP A 202 -13.95 24.06 -2.87
CA TRP A 202 -13.08 24.33 -4.01
C TRP A 202 -11.91 25.27 -3.67
N SER A 203 -12.03 26.09 -2.62
CA SER A 203 -10.94 26.99 -2.20
C SER A 203 -9.72 26.20 -1.76
N ARG A 204 -9.91 25.01 -1.17
CA ARG A 204 -8.82 24.12 -0.75
C ARG A 204 -7.99 23.57 -1.90
N LEU A 205 -8.49 23.57 -3.14
CA LEU A 205 -7.68 23.13 -4.29
C LEU A 205 -6.54 24.11 -4.62
N THR A 206 -6.58 25.32 -4.06
CA THR A 206 -5.46 26.28 -4.16
C THR A 206 -4.35 26.01 -3.13
N ASP A 207 -4.60 25.15 -2.15
CA ASP A 207 -3.64 24.79 -1.11
C ASP A 207 -2.67 23.72 -1.61
N GLY A 208 -1.39 24.09 -1.73
CA GLY A 208 -0.33 23.17 -2.16
C GLY A 208 -0.13 21.99 -1.20
N THR A 209 -0.47 22.13 0.08
CA THR A 209 -0.35 21.05 1.06
C THR A 209 -1.38 19.94 0.82
N LEU A 210 -2.60 20.31 0.41
CA LEU A 210 -3.64 19.36 0.01
C LEU A 210 -3.15 18.45 -1.12
N TRP A 211 -2.51 19.04 -2.14
CA TRP A 211 -1.94 18.29 -3.26
C TRP A 211 -0.79 17.39 -2.83
N ALA A 212 0.09 17.86 -1.94
CA ALA A 212 1.17 17.04 -1.39
C ALA A 212 0.64 15.77 -0.71
N PHE A 213 -0.37 15.94 0.14
CA PHE A 213 -1.05 14.83 0.81
C PHE A 213 -1.79 13.91 -0.17
N ALA A 214 -2.46 14.48 -1.18
CA ALA A 214 -3.14 13.71 -2.22
C ALA A 214 -2.17 12.87 -3.06
N PHE A 215 -1.03 13.44 -3.47
CA PHE A 215 0.03 12.73 -4.17
C PHE A 215 0.65 11.64 -3.29
N GLY A 216 0.99 11.96 -2.04
CA GLY A 216 1.53 10.99 -1.10
C GLY A 216 0.58 9.82 -0.83
N GLN A 217 -0.72 10.09 -0.76
CA GLN A 217 -1.72 9.04 -0.64
C GLN A 217 -1.86 8.22 -1.92
N ALA A 218 -1.91 8.84 -3.10
CA ALA A 218 -2.04 8.13 -4.37
C ALA A 218 -0.82 7.23 -4.67
N PHE A 219 0.40 7.69 -4.39
CA PHE A 219 1.62 6.89 -4.51
C PHE A 219 1.60 5.67 -3.60
N TYR A 220 1.19 5.87 -2.34
CA TYR A 220 1.08 4.79 -1.36
C TYR A 220 0.02 3.77 -1.75
N SER A 221 -1.18 4.23 -2.15
CA SER A 221 -2.32 3.39 -2.52
C SER A 221 -2.00 2.39 -3.65
N LEU A 222 -1.24 2.83 -4.66
CA LEU A 222 -0.81 1.96 -5.77
C LEU A 222 0.57 1.33 -5.58
N ALA A 223 1.16 1.44 -4.38
CA ALA A 223 2.47 0.91 -4.01
C ALA A 223 3.61 1.32 -4.97
N ILE A 224 3.55 2.55 -5.47
CA ILE A 224 4.56 3.11 -6.38
C ILE A 224 5.89 3.29 -5.64
N GLY A 225 7.01 2.94 -6.27
CA GLY A 225 8.33 3.09 -5.67
C GLY A 225 8.66 2.07 -4.58
N GLN A 226 7.76 1.12 -4.29
CA GLN A 226 7.96 0.05 -3.31
C GLN A 226 8.40 -1.28 -3.97
N GLY A 227 8.48 -1.32 -5.31
CA GLY A 227 8.90 -2.51 -6.06
C GLY A 227 7.83 -3.60 -6.16
N TYR A 228 6.62 -3.37 -5.63
CA TYR A 228 5.48 -4.28 -5.72
C TYR A 228 5.13 -4.50 -7.19
N LEU A 229 4.92 -3.40 -7.91
CA LEU A 229 4.54 -3.37 -9.32
C LEU A 229 5.61 -3.96 -10.23
N VAL A 230 6.89 -3.63 -9.98
CA VAL A 230 8.02 -4.19 -10.72
C VAL A 230 8.10 -5.71 -10.51
N THR A 231 8.00 -6.15 -9.25
CA THR A 231 8.09 -7.57 -8.91
C THR A 231 6.89 -8.34 -9.45
N TYR A 232 5.66 -7.86 -9.26
CA TYR A 232 4.45 -8.52 -9.76
C TYR A 232 4.39 -8.49 -11.30
N GLY A 233 4.81 -7.39 -11.91
CA GLY A 233 4.91 -7.21 -13.35
C GLY A 233 5.84 -8.22 -14.01
N SER A 234 6.90 -8.62 -13.31
CA SER A 234 7.86 -9.61 -13.81
C SER A 234 7.29 -11.03 -13.95
N PHE A 235 6.14 -11.32 -13.33
CA PHE A 235 5.44 -12.61 -13.41
C PHE A 235 4.28 -12.61 -14.43
N ILE A 236 4.07 -11.50 -15.15
CA ILE A 236 2.97 -11.34 -16.12
C ILE A 236 3.14 -12.24 -17.35
N PRO A 237 2.05 -12.89 -17.83
CA PRO A 237 2.05 -13.63 -19.09
C PRO A 237 2.42 -12.79 -20.32
N ARG A 238 3.05 -13.40 -21.32
CA ARG A 238 3.54 -12.68 -22.52
C ARG A 238 2.44 -12.04 -23.40
N GLN A 239 1.18 -12.40 -23.26
CA GLN A 239 0.08 -11.87 -24.08
C GLN A 239 -0.82 -10.84 -23.36
N THR A 240 -0.47 -10.46 -22.12
CA THR A 240 -1.29 -9.53 -21.32
C THR A 240 -1.26 -8.10 -21.87
N HIS A 241 -2.43 -7.44 -21.86
CA HIS A 241 -2.57 -6.02 -22.17
C HIS A 241 -2.35 -5.17 -20.90
N VAL A 242 -1.12 -4.70 -20.68
CA VAL A 242 -0.69 -4.09 -19.39
C VAL A 242 -1.48 -2.84 -19.02
N PRO A 243 -1.71 -1.84 -19.90
CA PRO A 243 -2.47 -0.65 -19.52
C PRO A 243 -3.90 -0.95 -19.06
N ARG A 244 -4.58 -1.87 -19.74
CA ARG A 244 -5.93 -2.34 -19.37
C ARG A 244 -5.91 -3.02 -18.00
N ALA A 245 -4.96 -3.92 -17.76
CA ALA A 245 -4.83 -4.58 -16.47
C ALA A 245 -4.58 -3.57 -15.34
N CYS A 246 -3.68 -2.59 -15.55
CA CYS A 246 -3.41 -1.54 -14.56
C CYS A 246 -4.62 -0.63 -14.31
N LEU A 247 -5.40 -0.31 -15.35
CA LEU A 247 -6.65 0.45 -15.22
C LEU A 247 -7.67 -0.27 -14.34
N ILE A 248 -7.83 -1.59 -14.54
CA ILE A 248 -8.75 -2.39 -13.71
C ILE A 248 -8.26 -2.41 -12.26
N VAL A 249 -6.97 -2.67 -12.03
CA VAL A 249 -6.39 -2.66 -10.68
C VAL A 249 -6.57 -1.32 -9.99
N ALA A 250 -6.21 -0.21 -10.64
CA ALA A 250 -6.37 1.12 -10.08
C ALA A 250 -7.84 1.48 -9.82
N GLY A 251 -8.74 1.11 -10.73
CA GLY A 251 -10.18 1.29 -10.53
C GLY A 251 -10.72 0.48 -9.35
N THR A 252 -10.30 -0.78 -9.19
CA THR A 252 -10.69 -1.63 -8.06
C THR A 252 -10.17 -1.08 -6.74
N GLU A 253 -8.89 -0.72 -6.67
CA GLU A 253 -8.25 -0.12 -5.50
C GLU A 253 -8.96 1.18 -5.09
N THR A 254 -9.19 2.08 -6.05
CA THR A 254 -9.86 3.36 -5.78
C THR A 254 -11.30 3.16 -5.34
N SER A 255 -12.02 2.20 -5.93
CA SER A 255 -13.37 1.84 -5.50
C SER A 255 -13.37 1.35 -4.04
N VAL A 256 -12.39 0.52 -3.66
CA VAL A 256 -12.24 0.05 -2.28
C VAL A 256 -11.91 1.20 -1.33
N ALA A 257 -11.00 2.11 -1.69
CA ALA A 257 -10.70 3.30 -0.87
C ALA A 257 -11.95 4.15 -0.62
N LEU A 258 -12.74 4.43 -1.67
CA LEU A 258 -13.97 5.20 -1.56
C LEU A 258 -15.01 4.46 -0.69
N LEU A 259 -15.22 3.16 -0.93
CA LEU A 259 -16.13 2.34 -0.13
C LEU A 259 -15.72 2.30 1.36
N ALA A 260 -14.42 2.30 1.66
CA ALA A 260 -13.93 2.35 3.03
C ALA A 260 -14.35 3.64 3.74
N GLY A 261 -14.29 4.77 3.05
CA GLY A 261 -14.83 6.03 3.55
C GLY A 261 -16.33 5.96 3.84
N TRP A 262 -17.12 5.47 2.88
CA TRP A 262 -18.57 5.26 3.07
C TRP A 262 -18.92 4.23 4.14
N MET A 263 -18.00 3.32 4.45
CA MET A 263 -18.14 2.33 5.51
C MET A 263 -17.83 2.95 6.89
N ILE A 264 -16.75 3.72 7.02
CA ILE A 264 -16.21 4.18 8.31
C ILE A 264 -16.92 5.43 8.83
N PHE A 265 -17.08 6.45 7.99
CA PHE A 265 -17.56 7.76 8.45
C PHE A 265 -18.98 7.77 9.03
N PRO A 266 -19.96 7.00 8.52
CA PRO A 266 -21.29 6.99 9.13
C PRO A 266 -21.26 6.49 10.58
N PHE A 267 -20.45 5.48 10.88
CA PHE A 267 -20.24 4.98 12.24
C PHE A 267 -19.60 6.03 13.15
N VAL A 268 -18.54 6.70 12.66
CA VAL A 268 -17.84 7.76 13.39
C VAL A 268 -18.78 8.94 13.72
N PHE A 269 -19.52 9.43 12.72
CA PHE A 269 -20.45 10.55 12.90
C PHE A 269 -21.65 10.22 13.78
N SER A 270 -22.11 8.96 13.78
CA SER A 270 -23.25 8.54 14.61
C SER A 270 -23.01 8.68 16.11
N LEU A 271 -21.76 8.71 16.54
CA LEU A 271 -21.36 8.91 17.93
C LEU A 271 -20.82 10.31 18.21
N GLY A 272 -20.97 11.24 17.26
CA GLY A 272 -20.48 12.62 17.39
C GLY A 272 -18.95 12.72 17.44
N MET A 273 -18.22 11.68 17.04
CA MET A 273 -16.76 11.67 17.02
C MET A 273 -16.23 12.41 15.80
N ALA A 274 -15.05 13.02 15.95
CA ALA A 274 -14.42 13.78 14.88
C ALA A 274 -13.82 12.82 13.84
N PRO A 275 -13.95 13.14 12.53
CA PRO A 275 -13.33 12.33 11.47
C PRO A 275 -11.80 12.48 11.42
N ALA A 276 -11.25 13.48 12.11
CA ALA A 276 -9.83 13.86 12.11
C ALA A 276 -9.08 13.33 13.34
N GLU A 277 -9.19 12.02 13.61
CA GLU A 277 -8.40 11.34 14.67
C GLU A 277 -7.10 10.71 14.13
N GLY A 278 -6.76 10.99 12.86
CA GLY A 278 -5.53 10.53 12.22
C GLY A 278 -5.38 9.01 12.23
N SER A 279 -4.15 8.56 12.48
CA SER A 279 -3.78 7.14 12.52
C SER A 279 -4.51 6.34 13.61
N GLN A 280 -5.12 6.97 14.61
CA GLN A 280 -5.83 6.29 15.69
C GLN A 280 -7.25 5.83 15.31
N LEU A 281 -7.79 6.31 14.19
CA LEU A 281 -9.19 6.10 13.78
C LEU A 281 -9.63 4.62 13.82
N ALA A 282 -8.81 3.71 13.27
CA ALA A 282 -9.17 2.31 13.12
C ALA A 282 -9.13 1.50 14.43
N PHE A 283 -8.22 1.85 15.36
CA PHE A 283 -7.91 1.01 16.52
C PHE A 283 -8.35 1.63 17.85
N VAL A 284 -8.70 2.92 17.86
CA VAL A 284 -9.22 3.60 19.06
C VAL A 284 -10.70 3.93 18.88
N THR A 285 -11.04 4.59 17.77
CA THR A 285 -12.39 5.09 17.52
C THR A 285 -13.35 3.95 17.20
N LEU A 286 -13.04 3.12 16.20
CA LEU A 286 -13.95 2.09 15.70
C LEU A 286 -14.32 0.98 16.71
N PRO A 287 -13.39 0.43 17.51
CA PRO A 287 -13.78 -0.51 18.57
C PRO A 287 -14.82 0.07 19.52
N ARG A 288 -14.64 1.34 19.94
CA ARG A 288 -15.61 2.05 20.79
C ARG A 288 -16.93 2.26 20.09
N VAL A 289 -16.92 2.51 18.77
CA VAL A 289 -18.16 2.60 18.00
C VAL A 289 -18.95 1.29 18.10
N PHE A 290 -18.29 0.17 17.81
CA PHE A 290 -18.95 -1.12 17.79
C PHE A 290 -19.38 -1.59 19.18
N GLU A 291 -18.63 -1.27 20.23
CA GLU A 291 -19.04 -1.57 21.61
C GLU A 291 -20.36 -0.86 21.98
N GLY A 292 -20.55 0.39 21.56
CA GLY A 292 -21.75 1.18 21.83
C GLY A 292 -22.98 0.81 20.98
N MET A 293 -22.84 -0.11 20.02
CA MET A 293 -23.91 -0.47 19.07
C MET A 293 -24.57 -1.80 19.39
N ALA A 294 -25.91 -1.86 19.26
CA ALA A 294 -26.62 -3.13 19.32
C ALA A 294 -26.15 -4.06 18.20
N GLY A 295 -25.65 -5.25 18.56
CA GLY A 295 -25.05 -6.18 17.61
C GLY A 295 -23.66 -5.78 17.09
N GLY A 296 -23.02 -4.78 17.70
CA GLY A 296 -21.76 -4.23 17.19
C GLY A 296 -20.58 -5.21 17.25
N TYR A 297 -20.57 -6.22 18.12
CA TYR A 297 -19.58 -7.30 18.08
C TYR A 297 -19.59 -8.07 16.74
N TRP A 298 -20.77 -8.31 16.16
CA TRP A 298 -20.89 -8.95 14.83
C TRP A 298 -20.36 -8.04 13.72
N ILE A 299 -20.69 -6.75 13.79
CA ILE A 299 -20.21 -5.74 12.84
C ILE A 299 -18.68 -5.61 12.95
N GLY A 300 -18.16 -5.55 14.17
CA GLY A 300 -16.73 -5.51 14.47
C GLY A 300 -16.00 -6.74 13.96
N THR A 301 -16.59 -7.94 14.10
CA THR A 301 -16.01 -9.18 13.56
C THR A 301 -15.87 -9.12 12.05
N LEU A 302 -16.92 -8.68 11.35
CA LEU A 302 -16.87 -8.49 9.90
C LEU A 302 -15.87 -7.40 9.50
N PHE A 303 -15.85 -6.29 10.22
CA PHE A 303 -14.97 -5.15 9.95
C PHE A 303 -13.49 -5.52 10.15
N PHE A 304 -13.10 -6.00 11.33
CA PHE A 304 -11.70 -6.35 11.62
C PHE A 304 -11.26 -7.60 10.86
N GLY A 305 -12.16 -8.55 10.61
CA GLY A 305 -11.90 -9.69 9.73
C GLY A 305 -11.58 -9.23 8.30
N LEU A 306 -12.40 -8.35 7.73
CA LEU A 306 -12.13 -7.72 6.44
C LEU A 306 -10.79 -6.98 6.44
N PHE A 307 -10.56 -6.18 7.49
CA PHE A 307 -9.33 -5.41 7.66
C PHE A 307 -8.10 -6.31 7.64
N PHE A 308 -8.15 -7.41 8.39
CA PHE A 308 -7.09 -8.41 8.43
C PHE A 308 -6.85 -9.04 7.07
N LEU A 309 -7.91 -9.43 6.35
CA LEU A 309 -7.75 -10.06 5.04
C LEU A 309 -7.06 -9.13 4.02
N ALA A 310 -7.45 -7.85 3.99
CA ALA A 310 -6.83 -6.85 3.13
C ALA A 310 -5.39 -6.49 3.57
N ALA A 311 -5.16 -6.34 4.87
CA ALA A 311 -3.82 -6.07 5.39
C ALA A 311 -2.88 -7.27 5.13
N PHE A 312 -3.36 -8.49 5.34
CA PHE A 312 -2.59 -9.70 5.12
C PHE A 312 -2.24 -9.91 3.64
N SER A 313 -3.16 -9.67 2.71
CA SER A 313 -2.87 -9.78 1.27
C SER A 313 -1.79 -8.81 0.81
N SER A 314 -1.83 -7.56 1.27
CA SER A 314 -0.80 -6.56 0.96
C SER A 314 0.55 -6.90 1.62
N SER A 315 0.55 -7.45 2.83
CA SER A 315 1.76 -7.93 3.52
C SER A 315 2.48 -9.02 2.72
N LEU A 316 1.73 -9.96 2.13
CA LEU A 316 2.30 -11.00 1.26
C LEU A 316 3.00 -10.41 0.03
N ALA A 317 2.47 -9.32 -0.52
CA ALA A 317 3.08 -8.63 -1.65
C ALA A 317 4.44 -8.00 -1.28
N GLY A 318 4.49 -7.28 -0.15
CA GLY A 318 5.73 -6.71 0.37
C GLY A 318 6.79 -7.77 0.66
N LEU A 319 6.42 -8.84 1.35
CA LEU A 319 7.29 -10.00 1.58
C LEU A 319 7.77 -10.62 0.27
N LYS A 320 6.91 -10.73 -0.75
CA LYS A 320 7.28 -11.30 -2.06
C LYS A 320 8.34 -10.46 -2.78
N VAL A 321 8.31 -9.12 -2.66
CA VAL A 321 9.37 -8.23 -3.20
C VAL A 321 10.73 -8.63 -2.62
N MET A 322 10.80 -8.81 -1.30
CA MET A 322 12.04 -9.19 -0.61
C MET A 322 12.48 -10.60 -0.98
N VAL A 323 11.57 -11.57 -0.95
CA VAL A 323 11.86 -12.97 -1.29
C VAL A 323 12.37 -13.08 -2.72
N ALA A 324 11.77 -12.38 -3.68
CA ALA A 324 12.22 -12.38 -5.07
C ALA A 324 13.64 -11.80 -5.21
N ALA A 325 13.95 -10.70 -4.52
CA ALA A 325 15.28 -10.10 -4.55
C ALA A 325 16.33 -11.03 -3.91
N VAL A 326 16.07 -11.55 -2.72
CA VAL A 326 17.00 -12.44 -2.00
C VAL A 326 17.23 -13.74 -2.76
N ALA A 327 16.17 -14.38 -3.26
CA ALA A 327 16.27 -15.63 -4.02
C ALA A 327 17.14 -15.45 -5.27
N GLU A 328 16.94 -14.36 -6.01
CA GLU A 328 17.64 -14.13 -7.27
C GLU A 328 19.09 -13.67 -7.07
N GLU A 329 19.33 -12.72 -6.16
CA GLU A 329 20.66 -12.14 -5.96
C GLU A 329 21.63 -13.12 -5.31
N PHE A 330 21.13 -13.93 -4.36
CA PHE A 330 21.95 -14.92 -3.64
C PHE A 330 21.81 -16.34 -4.21
N ARG A 331 21.03 -16.52 -5.29
CA ARG A 331 20.79 -17.83 -5.96
C ARG A 331 20.28 -18.89 -5.00
N LEU A 332 19.33 -18.51 -4.16
CA LEU A 332 18.74 -19.38 -3.15
C LEU A 332 17.43 -19.98 -3.67
N SER A 333 17.07 -21.15 -3.16
CA SER A 333 15.73 -21.70 -3.38
C SER A 333 14.66 -20.81 -2.74
N ASN A 334 13.41 -20.88 -3.22
CA ASN A 334 12.30 -20.10 -2.65
C ASN A 334 12.16 -20.33 -1.14
N GLY A 335 12.26 -21.59 -0.67
CA GLY A 335 12.17 -21.91 0.75
C GLY A 335 13.27 -21.27 1.61
N GLN A 336 14.52 -21.27 1.12
CA GLN A 336 15.64 -20.60 1.80
C GLN A 336 15.45 -19.08 1.85
N ALA A 337 15.04 -18.47 0.73
CA ALA A 337 14.78 -17.05 0.68
C ALA A 337 13.62 -16.63 1.59
N VAL A 338 12.53 -17.42 1.65
CA VAL A 338 11.44 -17.22 2.60
C VAL A 338 11.94 -17.29 4.04
N ALA A 339 12.72 -18.31 4.40
CA ALA A 339 13.26 -18.43 5.76
C ALA A 339 14.12 -17.23 6.17
N ILE A 340 14.99 -16.75 5.28
CA ILE A 340 15.83 -15.56 5.52
C ILE A 340 14.96 -14.31 5.70
N VAL A 341 14.02 -14.07 4.77
CA VAL A 341 13.14 -12.90 4.84
C VAL A 341 12.28 -12.95 6.10
N THR A 342 11.74 -14.10 6.47
CA THR A 342 10.99 -14.29 7.72
C THR A 342 11.84 -13.96 8.93
N LEU A 343 13.09 -14.45 9.00
CA LEU A 343 14.00 -14.14 10.11
C LEU A 343 14.29 -12.64 10.19
N VAL A 344 14.58 -11.99 9.06
CA VAL A 344 14.81 -10.54 9.00
C VAL A 344 13.57 -9.78 9.47
N MET A 345 12.38 -10.19 9.03
CA MET A 345 11.12 -9.57 9.45
C MET A 345 10.87 -9.74 10.93
N LEU A 346 11.09 -10.94 11.49
CA LEU A 346 10.96 -11.16 12.93
C LEU A 346 11.91 -10.24 13.72
N VAL A 347 13.18 -10.13 13.31
CA VAL A 347 14.13 -9.25 14.00
C VAL A 347 13.73 -7.77 13.91
N LEU A 348 13.45 -7.27 12.71
CA LEU A 348 13.14 -5.85 12.51
C LEU A 348 11.77 -5.46 13.06
N GLY A 349 10.76 -6.30 12.81
CA GLY A 349 9.38 -6.09 13.24
C GLY A 349 9.19 -6.23 14.75
N THR A 350 10.04 -7.00 15.45
CA THR A 350 9.98 -7.09 16.92
C THR A 350 10.17 -5.71 17.58
N ALA A 351 11.05 -4.85 17.07
CA ALA A 351 11.23 -3.51 17.65
C ALA A 351 9.93 -2.67 17.58
N SER A 352 9.24 -2.72 16.44
CA SER A 352 7.93 -2.08 16.24
C SER A 352 6.83 -2.75 17.08
N ALA A 353 6.84 -4.08 17.19
CA ALA A 353 5.85 -4.84 17.96
C ALA A 353 5.94 -4.54 19.46
N LEU A 354 7.17 -4.39 19.98
CA LEU A 354 7.46 -4.05 21.38
C LEU A 354 7.20 -2.58 21.73
N SER A 355 6.93 -1.72 20.74
CA SER A 355 6.65 -0.30 21.01
C SER A 355 5.39 -0.07 21.84
N PHE A 356 4.43 -1.00 21.75
CA PHE A 356 3.14 -0.93 22.42
C PHE A 356 2.97 -1.96 23.54
N THR A 357 4.01 -2.71 23.88
CA THR A 357 3.99 -3.65 25.01
C THR A 357 4.51 -2.96 26.29
N PRO A 358 4.49 -3.61 27.48
CA PRO A 358 5.08 -3.04 28.70
C PRO A 358 6.57 -2.64 28.61
N LEU A 359 7.28 -3.06 27.57
CA LEU A 359 8.65 -2.62 27.33
C LEU A 359 8.73 -1.21 26.73
N GLU A 360 7.64 -0.71 26.12
CA GLU A 360 7.49 0.62 25.53
C GLU A 360 8.73 1.10 24.76
N TRP A 361 9.18 0.31 23.78
CA TRP A 361 10.34 0.71 22.98
C TRP A 361 10.04 2.00 22.21
N ARG A 362 10.88 3.01 22.42
CA ARG A 362 10.73 4.36 21.88
C ARG A 362 12.02 4.87 21.25
N ILE A 363 11.90 5.70 20.22
CA ILE A 363 12.99 6.48 19.63
C ILE A 363 12.60 7.95 19.77
N ALA A 364 13.45 8.74 20.44
CA ALA A 364 13.19 10.17 20.70
C ALA A 364 11.82 10.45 21.37
N GLY A 365 11.32 9.53 22.21
CA GLY A 365 10.05 9.66 22.93
C GLY A 365 8.81 9.14 22.17
N GLU A 366 8.92 8.91 20.86
CA GLU A 366 7.87 8.34 20.03
C GLU A 366 7.99 6.80 19.97
N PRO A 367 6.89 6.04 19.88
CA PRO A 367 6.93 4.59 19.63
C PRO A 367 7.78 4.25 18.40
N VAL A 368 8.63 3.20 18.46
CA VAL A 368 9.51 2.81 17.33
C VAL A 368 8.71 2.62 16.04
N LEU A 369 7.54 1.98 16.15
CA LEU A 369 6.61 1.79 15.04
C LEU A 369 6.26 3.11 14.33
N ASP A 370 5.88 4.14 15.08
CA ASP A 370 5.45 5.43 14.55
C ASP A 370 6.60 6.17 13.86
N VAL A 371 7.80 6.07 14.43
CA VAL A 371 9.02 6.66 13.83
C VAL A 371 9.34 6.00 12.49
N ILE A 372 9.28 4.67 12.42
CA ILE A 372 9.55 3.94 11.17
C ILE A 372 8.47 4.23 10.13
N ASP A 373 7.19 4.25 10.50
CA ASP A 373 6.08 4.60 9.58
C ASP A 373 6.24 6.02 9.03
N ARG A 374 6.54 7.00 9.89
CA ARG A 374 6.73 8.39 9.46
C ARG A 374 7.87 8.54 8.45
N VAL A 375 9.00 7.86 8.67
CA VAL A 375 10.17 7.95 7.79
C VAL A 375 9.97 7.13 6.52
N ALA A 376 9.64 5.84 6.65
CA ALA A 376 9.58 4.90 5.54
C ALA A 376 8.25 4.96 4.77
N GLY A 377 7.12 5.14 5.47
CA GLY A 377 5.76 5.24 4.92
C GLY A 377 5.37 6.63 4.38
N GLY A 378 6.23 7.63 4.60
CA GLY A 378 6.01 9.02 4.19
C GLY A 378 6.76 9.42 2.92
N ASN A 379 7.55 10.50 3.03
CA ASN A 379 8.22 11.16 1.91
C ASN A 379 9.20 10.27 1.13
N VAL A 380 9.76 9.26 1.79
CA VAL A 380 10.71 8.32 1.17
C VAL A 380 10.05 7.51 0.03
N ILE A 381 8.77 7.14 0.15
CA ILE A 381 8.03 6.45 -0.92
C ILE A 381 7.87 7.34 -2.14
N ILE A 382 7.47 8.60 -1.93
CA ILE A 382 7.27 9.55 -3.03
C ILE A 382 8.60 9.78 -3.75
N PHE A 383 9.67 10.02 -2.99
CA PHE A 383 11.01 10.16 -3.54
C PHE A 383 11.44 8.91 -4.33
N SER A 384 11.25 7.72 -3.76
CA SER A 384 11.53 6.46 -4.44
C SER A 384 10.74 6.36 -5.75
N GLY A 385 9.40 6.49 -5.71
CA GLY A 385 8.56 6.39 -6.90
C GLY A 385 8.96 7.33 -8.03
N VAL A 386 9.30 8.57 -7.69
CA VAL A 386 9.72 9.59 -8.67
C VAL A 386 11.11 9.32 -9.22
N LEU A 387 12.05 8.92 -8.38
CA LEU A 387 13.39 8.54 -8.81
C LEU A 387 13.36 7.27 -9.69
N GLY A 388 12.58 6.26 -9.30
CA GLY A 388 12.38 5.03 -10.06
C GLY A 388 11.77 5.28 -11.43
N ALA A 389 10.72 6.11 -11.50
CA ALA A 389 10.12 6.53 -12.77
C ALA A 389 11.12 7.27 -13.66
N ALA A 390 11.93 8.17 -13.07
CA ALA A 390 12.97 8.90 -13.79
C ALA A 390 14.04 7.96 -14.35
N LEU A 391 14.53 7.02 -13.53
CA LEU A 391 15.51 6.02 -13.94
C LEU A 391 15.01 5.23 -15.14
N PHE A 392 13.76 4.77 -15.13
CA PHE A 392 13.20 4.09 -16.30
C PHE A 392 13.06 5.01 -17.52
N CYS A 393 12.46 6.20 -17.38
CA CYS A 393 12.15 7.05 -18.53
C CYS A 393 13.35 7.81 -19.14
N TRP A 394 14.43 7.99 -18.40
CA TRP A 394 15.65 8.64 -18.90
C TRP A 394 16.63 7.65 -19.53
N PHE A 395 16.69 6.41 -19.03
CA PHE A 395 17.69 5.43 -19.48
C PHE A 395 17.13 4.31 -20.34
N ILE A 396 15.83 4.02 -20.28
CA ILE A 396 15.18 3.07 -21.19
C ILE A 396 14.56 3.86 -22.37
N PRO A 397 14.81 3.44 -23.63
CA PRO A 397 14.14 4.04 -24.79
C PRO A 397 12.62 3.73 -24.81
N PRO A 398 11.76 4.70 -25.17
CA PRO A 398 10.30 4.50 -25.24
C PRO A 398 9.86 3.28 -26.03
N GLY A 399 10.52 3.04 -27.18
CA GLY A 399 10.24 1.89 -28.03
C GLY A 399 10.43 0.54 -27.33
N LYS A 400 11.38 0.41 -26.39
CA LYS A 400 11.59 -0.84 -25.63
C LYS A 400 10.48 -1.10 -24.62
N ILE A 401 9.93 -0.07 -23.99
CA ILE A 401 8.78 -0.22 -23.09
C ILE A 401 7.54 -0.59 -23.90
N ARG A 402 7.34 0.00 -25.08
CA ARG A 402 6.16 -0.29 -25.92
C ARG A 402 6.03 -1.76 -26.30
N THR A 403 7.14 -2.46 -26.56
CA THR A 403 7.10 -3.89 -26.95
C THR A 403 6.50 -4.78 -25.87
N VAL A 404 6.47 -4.33 -24.61
CA VAL A 404 5.93 -5.09 -23.47
C VAL A 404 4.63 -4.54 -22.92
N LEU A 405 4.01 -3.55 -23.57
CA LEU A 405 2.69 -3.05 -23.14
C LEU A 405 1.53 -3.94 -23.58
N GLY A 406 1.70 -4.70 -24.66
CA GLY A 406 0.61 -5.46 -25.28
C GLY A 406 -0.43 -4.57 -25.98
N THR A 407 -0.01 -3.39 -26.45
CA THR A 407 -0.83 -2.45 -27.24
C THR A 407 0.04 -1.70 -28.25
N GLU A 408 -0.53 -1.34 -29.40
CA GLU A 408 0.15 -0.55 -30.44
C GLU A 408 0.07 0.96 -30.19
N THR A 409 -0.85 1.40 -29.31
CA THR A 409 -1.14 2.80 -29.07
C THR A 409 0.03 3.52 -28.38
N ARG A 410 0.51 4.62 -28.98
CA ARG A 410 1.59 5.46 -28.42
C ARG A 410 1.15 6.37 -27.26
N TRP A 411 -0.14 6.48 -27.01
CA TRP A 411 -0.72 7.30 -25.95
C TRP A 411 -0.12 7.03 -24.57
N TRP A 412 -0.06 5.75 -24.18
CA TRP A 412 0.50 5.34 -22.89
C TRP A 412 2.00 5.55 -22.83
N GLU A 413 2.73 5.23 -23.90
CA GLU A 413 4.16 5.53 -24.06
C GLU A 413 4.43 7.02 -23.80
N TRP A 414 3.72 7.90 -24.51
CA TRP A 414 3.90 9.35 -24.38
C TRP A 414 3.60 9.84 -22.95
N ARG A 415 2.48 9.42 -22.34
CA ARG A 415 2.11 9.83 -20.97
C ARG A 415 3.13 9.39 -19.94
N MET A 416 3.56 8.13 -19.99
CA MET A 416 4.57 7.59 -19.06
C MET A 416 5.86 8.39 -19.13
N TYR A 417 6.35 8.70 -20.33
CA TYR A 417 7.61 9.43 -20.51
C TYR A 417 7.50 10.92 -20.21
N LEU A 418 6.35 11.54 -20.49
CA LEU A 418 6.09 12.92 -20.08
C LEU A 418 6.16 13.01 -18.55
N ILE A 419 5.39 12.18 -17.85
CA ILE A 419 5.33 12.24 -16.38
C ILE A 419 6.65 11.77 -15.77
N GLY A 420 7.16 10.59 -16.15
CA GLY A 420 8.37 10.03 -15.56
C GLY A 420 9.62 10.89 -15.75
N ARG A 421 9.72 11.69 -16.83
CA ARG A 421 10.86 12.59 -17.03
C ARG A 421 10.73 13.91 -16.29
N TYR A 422 9.53 14.49 -16.25
CA TYR A 422 9.32 15.85 -15.74
C TYR A 422 8.81 15.89 -14.31
N LEU A 423 8.28 14.79 -13.75
CA LEU A 423 7.85 14.72 -12.36
C LEU A 423 8.98 14.99 -11.35
N PRO A 424 10.22 14.48 -11.52
CA PRO A 424 11.33 14.84 -10.64
C PRO A 424 11.62 16.34 -10.66
N VAL A 425 11.54 16.96 -11.84
CA VAL A 425 11.74 18.41 -12.00
C VAL A 425 10.62 19.18 -11.31
N ALA A 426 9.37 18.77 -11.51
CA ALA A 426 8.20 19.38 -10.87
C ALA A 426 8.26 19.27 -9.34
N MET A 427 8.64 18.11 -8.80
CA MET A 427 8.82 17.92 -7.36
C MET A 427 9.95 18.78 -6.80
N LEU A 428 11.10 18.83 -7.48
CA LEU A 428 12.22 19.65 -7.03
C LEU A 428 11.86 21.14 -7.03
N LEU A 429 11.19 21.61 -8.09
CA LEU A 429 10.67 22.98 -8.16
C LEU A 429 9.67 23.25 -7.02
N TRP A 430 8.75 22.32 -6.76
CA TRP A 430 7.78 22.47 -5.68
C TRP A 430 8.45 22.56 -4.30
N VAL A 431 9.44 21.72 -4.01
CA VAL A 431 10.20 21.77 -2.74
C VAL A 431 10.97 23.08 -2.62
N VAL A 432 11.67 23.51 -3.68
CA VAL A 432 12.46 24.75 -3.68
C VAL A 432 11.55 25.97 -3.50
N VAL A 433 10.44 26.04 -4.24
CA VAL A 433 9.48 27.14 -4.14
C VAL A 433 8.81 27.16 -2.76
N SER A 434 8.39 26.01 -2.24
CA SER A 434 7.76 25.93 -0.91
C SER A 434 8.74 26.35 0.19
N TYR A 435 10.00 25.92 0.08
CA TYR A 435 11.04 26.35 1.00
C TYR A 435 11.29 27.86 0.90
N ALA A 436 11.43 28.42 -0.30
CA ALA A 436 11.62 29.86 -0.51
C ALA A 436 10.45 30.66 0.06
N LEU A 437 9.21 30.25 -0.20
CA LEU A 437 8.01 30.89 0.35
C LEU A 437 7.97 30.80 1.89
N SER A 438 8.50 29.72 2.47
CA SER A 438 8.60 29.60 3.93
C SER A 438 9.63 30.54 4.55
N GLN A 439 10.75 30.79 3.87
CA GLN A 439 11.75 31.75 4.32
C GLN A 439 11.23 33.19 4.29
N VAL A 440 10.30 33.49 3.39
CA VAL A 440 9.66 34.82 3.26
C VAL A 440 8.39 34.92 4.11
N GLY A 441 8.04 33.89 4.90
CA GLY A 441 6.90 33.90 5.81
C GLY A 441 5.53 33.83 5.12
N VAL A 442 5.49 33.48 3.83
CA VAL A 442 4.25 33.39 3.04
C VAL A 442 3.53 32.06 3.31
N VAL A 443 4.29 31.00 3.62
CA VAL A 443 3.78 29.66 3.92
C VAL A 443 4.50 29.15 5.17
N PRO A 444 3.85 28.43 6.11
CA PRO A 444 4.56 27.78 7.20
C PRO A 444 5.66 26.85 6.65
N ALA A 445 6.80 26.77 7.35
CA ALA A 445 7.89 25.89 6.96
C ALA A 445 7.40 24.43 6.83
N PRO A 446 7.82 23.70 5.78
CA PRO A 446 7.46 22.30 5.65
C PRO A 446 7.98 21.55 6.89
N ARG A 447 7.07 20.87 7.61
CA ARG A 447 7.40 20.04 8.77
C ARG A 447 7.86 18.65 8.34
#